data_AF-A0A9E2ZX08-F1
#
_entry.id   AF-A0A9E2ZX08-F1
#
_cell.length_a   1.000
_cell.length_b   1.000
_cell.length_c   1.000
_cell.angle_alpha   90.00
_cell.angle_beta   90.00
_cell.angle_gamma   90.00
#
_symmetry.space_group_name_H-M   'P 1'
#
loop_
_entity.id
_entity.type
_entity.pdbx_description
1 polymer ?
#
loop_
_entity_poly.entity_id
_entity_poly.type
_entity_poly.pdbx_seq_one_letter_code
_entity_poly.pdbx_strand_id
1 'polypeptide(L)' 'MLDRMERDGLITRTVSATDRRRFDVSLTPRGRRRFEQARPGHADGIGRYFVQPLTPRDISDLARILTA' A
#
# COMPACT_ATOMS: atom_id res chain seq x y z
N MET A 1 10.14 2.09 -8.88
CA MET A 1 9.77 2.20 -7.44
C MET A 1 10.30 1.01 -6.64
N LEU A 2 10.05 -0.23 -7.09
CA LEU A 2 10.53 -1.45 -6.42
C LEU A 2 12.06 -1.49 -6.26
N ASP A 3 12.84 -1.11 -7.28
CA ASP A 3 14.31 -1.14 -7.20
C ASP A 3 14.86 -0.25 -6.07
N ARG A 4 14.18 0.85 -5.76
CA ARG A 4 14.56 1.72 -4.63
C ARG A 4 14.18 1.06 -3.30
N MET A 5 12.97 0.51 -3.22
CA MET A 5 12.52 -0.18 -1.99
C MET A 5 13.39 -1.39 -1.68
N GLU A 6 13.87 -2.11 -2.69
CA GLU A 6 14.80 -3.23 -2.55
C GLU A 6 16.20 -2.75 -2.13
N ARG A 7 16.73 -1.71 -2.80
CA ARG A 7 17.99 -1.07 -2.42
C ARG A 7 17.99 -0.55 -0.98
N ASP A 8 16.86 -0.02 -0.52
CA ASP A 8 16.66 0.49 0.84
C ASP A 8 16.38 -0.64 1.87
N GLY A 9 16.32 -1.89 1.41
CA GLY A 9 16.12 -3.08 2.24
C GLY A 9 14.70 -3.22 2.80
N LEU A 10 13.70 -2.62 2.15
CA LEU A 10 12.29 -2.68 2.56
C LEU A 10 11.57 -3.89 1.98
N ILE A 11 11.99 -4.36 0.81
CA ILE A 11 11.43 -5.55 0.15
C ILE A 11 12.55 -6.50 -0.28
N THR A 12 12.17 -7.72 -0.60
CA THR A 12 12.99 -8.69 -1.35
C THR A 12 12.22 -9.17 -2.57
N ARG A 13 12.94 -9.44 -3.67
CA ARG A 13 12.39 -10.04 -4.89
C ARG A 13 13.01 -11.40 -5.12
N THR A 14 12.17 -12.39 -5.33
CA THR A 14 12.58 -13.76 -5.69
C THR A 14 11.97 -14.14 -7.02
N VAL A 15 12.72 -14.81 -7.91
CA VAL A 15 12.14 -15.36 -9.15
C VAL A 15 11.00 -16.29 -8.76
N SER A 16 9.84 -16.11 -9.37
CA SER A 16 8.66 -16.88 -9.00
C SER A 16 8.86 -18.36 -9.31
N ALA A 17 8.42 -19.21 -8.38
CA ALA A 17 8.50 -20.66 -8.54
C ALA A 17 7.54 -21.18 -9.62
N THR A 18 6.50 -20.42 -9.97
CA THR A 18 5.44 -20.82 -10.91
C THR A 18 5.63 -20.26 -12.33
N ASP A 19 6.30 -19.11 -12.47
CA ASP A 19 6.65 -18.51 -13.77
C ASP A 19 7.97 -17.75 -13.65
N ARG A 20 9.03 -18.27 -14.31
CA ARG A 20 10.38 -17.69 -14.25
C ARG A 20 10.50 -16.30 -14.87
N ARG A 21 9.47 -15.81 -15.57
CA ARG A 21 9.39 -14.44 -16.09
C ARG A 21 8.87 -13.43 -15.05
N ARG A 22 8.44 -13.91 -13.88
CA ARG A 22 7.87 -13.10 -12.80
C ARG A 22 8.78 -13.07 -11.58
N PHE A 23 8.54 -12.06 -10.74
CA PHE A 23 9.14 -11.96 -9.41
C PHE A 23 8.03 -11.94 -8.35
N ASP A 24 8.23 -12.73 -7.30
CA ASP A 24 7.47 -12.62 -6.06
C ASP A 24 8.13 -11.56 -5.19
N VAL A 25 7.35 -10.62 -4.67
CA VAL A 25 7.84 -9.49 -3.87
C VAL A 25 7.28 -9.60 -2.47
N SER A 26 8.15 -9.57 -1.46
CA SER A 26 7.73 -9.62 -0.06
C SER A 26 8.42 -8.54 0.78
N LEU A 27 7.75 -8.11 1.85
CA LEU A 27 8.33 -7.19 2.82
C LEU A 27 9.43 -7.88 3.63
N THR A 28 10.57 -7.21 3.78
CA THR A 28 11.55 -7.61 4.78
C THR A 28 11.02 -7.29 6.19
N PRO A 29 11.64 -7.82 7.26
CA PRO A 29 11.32 -7.39 8.63
C PRO A 29 11.47 -5.87 8.82
N ARG A 30 12.47 -5.24 8.18
CA ARG A 30 12.65 -3.79 8.20
C ARG A 30 11.51 -3.07 7.48
N GLY A 31 11.13 -3.56 6.30
CA GLY A 31 10.00 -3.02 5.54
C GLY A 31 8.70 -3.08 6.30
N ARG A 32 8.42 -4.22 6.94
CA ARG A 32 7.24 -4.41 7.80
C ARG A 32 7.22 -3.41 8.96
N ARG A 33 8.32 -3.27 9.70
CA ARG A 33 8.40 -2.26 10.79
C ARG A 33 8.17 -0.84 10.28
N ARG A 34 8.78 -0.50 9.13
CA ARG A 34 8.64 0.84 8.53
C ARG A 34 7.21 1.13 8.10
N PHE A 35 6.50 0.13 7.56
CA PHE A 35 5.09 0.22 7.22
C PHE A 35 4.24 0.46 8.46
N GLU A 36 4.41 -0.35 9.52
CA GLU A 36 3.64 -0.18 10.76
C GLU A 36 3.87 1.18 11.42
N GLN A 37 5.08 1.73 11.35
CA GLN A 37 5.36 3.08 11.84
C GLN A 37 4.65 4.17 11.02
N ALA A 38 4.52 3.98 9.71
CA ALA A 38 3.86 4.94 8.83
C ALA A 38 2.32 4.85 8.89
N ARG A 39 1.79 3.66 9.17
CA ARG A 39 0.37 3.33 9.05
C ARG A 39 -0.56 4.26 9.86
N PRO A 40 -0.29 4.59 11.14
CA PRO A 40 -1.17 5.48 11.90
C PRO A 40 -1.26 6.88 11.28
N GLY A 41 -0.12 7.51 10.97
CA GLY A 41 -0.11 8.85 10.37
C GLY A 41 -0.77 8.89 8.97
N HIS A 42 -0.66 7.80 8.20
CA HIS A 42 -1.37 7.67 6.94
C HIS A 42 -2.90 7.55 7.15
N ALA A 43 -3.33 6.73 8.11
CA ALA A 43 -4.75 6.57 8.45
C ALA A 43 -5.37 7.87 8.98
N ASP A 44 -4.65 8.60 9.84
CA ASP A 44 -5.08 9.91 10.35
C ASP A 44 -5.23 10.93 9.21
N GLY A 45 -4.28 10.93 8.27
CA GLY A 45 -4.34 11.78 7.07
C GLY A 45 -5.56 11.47 6.21
N ILE A 46 -5.83 10.19 5.94
CA ILE A 46 -7.04 9.77 5.21
C ILE A 46 -8.29 10.21 5.97
N GLY A 47 -8.34 9.96 7.28
CA GLY A 47 -9.47 10.33 8.13
C GLY A 47 -9.77 11.83 8.07
N ARG A 48 -8.75 12.66 8.24
CA ARG A 48 -8.89 14.12 8.30
C ARG A 48 -9.17 14.75 6.94
N TYR A 49 -8.42 14.37 5.92
CA TYR A 49 -8.41 15.11 4.65
C TYR A 49 -9.32 14.50 3.58
N PHE A 50 -9.67 13.22 3.69
CA PHE A 50 -10.51 12.54 2.72
C PHE A 50 -11.86 12.14 3.29
N VAL A 51 -11.89 11.49 4.46
CA VAL A 51 -13.14 10.94 5.02
C VAL A 51 -13.99 12.01 5.69
N GLN A 52 -13.42 12.83 6.58
CA GLN A 52 -14.16 13.86 7.33
C GLN A 52 -14.96 14.86 6.44
N PRO A 53 -14.44 15.34 5.30
CA PRO A 53 -15.18 16.26 4.43
C PRO A 53 -16.36 15.64 3.67
N LEU A 54 -16.46 14.30 3.65
CA LEU A 54 -17.43 13.57 2.83
C LEU A 54 -18.57 13.01 3.68
N THR A 55 -19.78 13.05 3.14
CA THR A 55 -20.90 12.32 3.72
C THR A 55 -20.77 10.82 3.43
N PRO A 56 -21.46 9.94 4.20
CA PRO A 56 -21.51 8.52 3.89
C PRO A 56 -22.03 8.22 2.47
N ARG A 57 -22.92 9.08 1.95
CA ARG A 57 -23.43 8.98 0.58
C ARG A 57 -22.34 9.28 -0.44
N ASP A 58 -21.56 10.33 -0.25
CA ASP A 58 -20.46 10.68 -1.17
C ASP A 58 -19.43 9.54 -1.26
N ILE A 59 -19.10 8.91 -0.13
CA ILE A 59 -18.19 7.76 -0.10
C ILE A 59 -18.79 6.57 -0.86
N SER A 60 -20.08 6.29 -0.69
CA SER A 60 -20.76 5.22 -1.41
C SER A 60 -20.85 5.48 -2.92
N ASP A 61 -21.13 6.71 -3.33
CA ASP A 61 -21.14 7.11 -4.73
C ASP A 61 -19.75 7.05 -5.35
N LEU A 62 -18.71 7.51 -4.67
CA LEU A 62 -17.33 7.39 -5.11
C LEU A 62 -16.91 5.94 -5.28
N ALA A 63 -17.24 5.06 -4.33
CA ALA A 63 -16.97 3.63 -4.45
C ALA A 63 -17.64 3.06 -5.71
N ARG A 64 -18.94 3.32 -5.91
CA ARG A 64 -19.68 2.87 -7.10
C ARG A 64 -19.06 3.38 -8.40
N ILE A 65 -18.63 4.64 -8.45
CA ILE A 65 -18.05 5.25 -9.66
C ILE A 65 -16.66 4.68 -9.98
N LEU A 66 -15.81 4.48 -8.96
CA LEU A 66 -14.41 4.07 -9.14
C LEU A 66 -14.24 2.56 -9.29
N THR A 67 -15.23 1.75 -8.89
CA THR A 67 -15.19 0.28 -9.02
C THR A 67 -16.11 -0.26 -10.12
N ALA A 68 -16.78 0.61 -10.88
CA ALA A 68 -17.51 0.23 -12.09
C ALA A 68 -16.55 0.04 -13.27
#